data_AF-Q18I37-F1
#
_entry.id   AF-Q18I37-F1
#
_cell.length_a   1.000
_cell.length_b   1.000
_cell.length_c   1.000
_cell.angle_alpha   90.00
_cell.angle_beta   90.00
_cell.angle_gamma   90.00
#
_symmetry.space_group_name_H-M   'P 1'
#
loop_
_entity.id
_entity.type
_entity.pdbx_description
1 polymer ?
#
loop_
_entity_poly.entity_id
_entity_poly.type
_entity_poly.pdbx_seq_one_letter_code
_entity_poly.pdbx_strand_id
1 'polypeptide(L)'
;MSVADPVLEALRDPHGFVSGLILNAALILGVIVFEWSLIEIAVVYVIEVVIINFVFLSVALFTPQSVDDRDGDVWNTKPTPLQPVSQLPPIYWRNVKFVGHKAVFTVVFIGVFIGGFRNIVFSSPYFASGVPLSIGVAIAGIILFQLRRVWQYFIIDQSYQNKSPLDAVQFAFAPVAELLFMLFYVFVPVTFVVVGAAIVMNVDVTSRLVLLLYLVPMGAIRAWIGSLDPQTDDLEIRFG
;
A
#
# COMPACT_ATOMS: atom_id res chain seq x y z
N MET A 1 -12.68 3.32 28.21
CA MET A 1 -11.88 3.52 26.99
C MET A 1 -12.88 3.66 25.85
N SER A 2 -13.20 4.89 25.47
CA SER A 2 -14.31 5.23 24.58
C SER A 2 -13.84 5.14 23.13
N VAL A 3 -14.62 4.49 22.27
CA VAL A 3 -14.36 4.32 20.82
C VAL A 3 -14.42 5.66 20.05
N ALA A 4 -14.78 6.76 20.73
CA ALA A 4 -14.95 8.08 20.13
C ALA A 4 -13.64 8.88 19.90
N ASP A 5 -12.56 8.56 20.61
CA ASP A 5 -11.30 9.32 20.53
C ASP A 5 -10.58 9.24 19.16
N PRO A 6 -10.47 8.08 18.47
CA PRO A 6 -9.72 8.02 17.21
C PRO A 6 -10.43 8.70 16.02
N VAL A 7 -11.75 8.79 16.04
CA VAL A 7 -12.52 9.49 14.99
C VAL A 7 -12.38 11.00 15.13
N LEU A 8 -12.34 11.50 16.37
CA LEU A 8 -12.16 12.92 16.66
C LEU A 8 -10.71 13.38 16.41
N GLU A 9 -9.73 12.51 16.68
CA GLU A 9 -8.31 12.75 16.33
C GLU A 9 -8.12 12.83 14.80
N ALA A 10 -8.75 11.93 14.03
CA ALA A 10 -8.70 11.94 12.56
C ALA A 10 -9.41 13.16 11.92
N LEU A 11 -10.38 13.77 12.61
CA LEU A 11 -11.00 15.03 12.18
C LEU A 11 -10.16 16.27 12.51
N ARG A 12 -9.08 16.13 13.28
CA ARG A 12 -8.21 17.22 13.70
C ARG A 12 -7.18 17.60 12.62
N ASP A 13 -6.90 16.69 11.68
CA ASP A 13 -6.09 16.93 10.49
C ASP A 13 -6.95 16.90 9.20
N PRO A 14 -7.58 18.04 8.84
CA PRO A 14 -8.54 18.08 7.74
C PRO A 14 -7.91 17.82 6.37
N HIS A 15 -6.61 18.02 6.20
CA HIS A 15 -5.96 17.96 4.89
C HIS A 15 -5.59 16.54 4.48
N GLY A 16 -5.02 15.74 5.39
CA GLY A 16 -4.76 14.31 5.17
C GLY A 16 -6.05 13.53 4.91
N PHE A 17 -7.10 13.82 5.68
CA PHE A 17 -8.41 13.19 5.51
C PHE A 17 -9.09 13.57 4.18
N VAL A 18 -9.09 14.86 3.80
CA VAL A 18 -9.68 15.32 2.54
C VAL A 18 -8.92 14.78 1.33
N SER A 19 -7.58 14.73 1.39
CA SER A 19 -6.75 14.12 0.35
C SER A 19 -7.07 12.64 0.15
N GLY A 20 -7.21 11.89 1.26
CA GLY A 20 -7.66 10.50 1.24
C GLY A 20 -9.05 10.33 0.63
N LEU A 21 -9.97 11.25 0.91
CA LEU A 21 -11.33 11.24 0.37
C LEU A 21 -11.37 11.55 -1.12
N ILE A 22 -10.55 12.49 -1.61
CA ILE A 22 -10.41 12.81 -3.04
C ILE A 22 -9.81 11.63 -3.81
N LEU A 23 -8.74 11.02 -3.29
CA LEU A 23 -8.14 9.83 -3.89
C LEU A 23 -9.13 8.66 -3.95
N ASN A 24 -9.90 8.47 -2.88
CA ASN A 24 -10.94 7.47 -2.83
C ASN A 24 -12.08 7.77 -3.84
N ALA A 25 -12.51 9.03 -3.96
CA ALA A 25 -13.52 9.42 -4.95
C ALA A 25 -13.02 9.24 -6.38
N ALA A 26 -11.76 9.55 -6.67
CA ALA A 26 -11.14 9.31 -7.97
C ALA A 26 -11.06 7.82 -8.30
N LEU A 27 -10.75 6.97 -7.30
CA LEU A 27 -10.74 5.52 -7.45
C LEU A 27 -12.15 4.97 -7.72
N ILE A 28 -13.16 5.40 -6.96
CA ILE A 28 -14.56 5.04 -7.18
C ILE A 28 -15.04 5.50 -8.57
N LEU A 29 -14.69 6.72 -8.98
CA LEU A 29 -15.00 7.24 -10.31
C LEU A 29 -14.34 6.38 -11.40
N GLY A 30 -13.06 6.01 -11.22
CA GLY A 30 -12.34 5.10 -12.11
C GLY A 30 -13.04 3.75 -12.23
N VAL A 31 -13.45 3.15 -11.10
CA VAL A 31 -14.20 1.89 -11.09
C VAL A 31 -15.52 1.99 -11.85
N ILE A 32 -16.24 3.09 -11.69
CA ILE A 32 -17.53 3.31 -12.38
C ILE A 32 -17.32 3.52 -13.89
N VAL A 33 -16.33 4.34 -14.29
CA VAL A 33 -16.08 4.70 -15.69
C VAL A 33 -15.45 3.55 -16.48
N PHE A 34 -14.51 2.82 -15.87
CA PHE A 34 -13.82 1.70 -16.52
C PHE A 34 -14.48 0.34 -16.25
N GLU A 35 -15.62 0.35 -15.57
CA GLU A 35 -16.42 -0.83 -15.20
C GLU A 35 -15.60 -1.94 -14.52
N TRP A 36 -14.63 -1.56 -13.69
CA TRP A 36 -13.75 -2.52 -13.04
C TRP A 36 -14.54 -3.44 -12.11
N SER A 37 -14.31 -4.74 -12.27
CA SER A 37 -14.78 -5.77 -11.36
C SER A 37 -14.03 -5.73 -10.03
N LEU A 38 -14.63 -6.30 -8.98
CA LEU A 38 -13.98 -6.43 -7.67
C LEU A 38 -12.64 -7.18 -7.75
N ILE A 39 -12.53 -8.13 -8.68
CA ILE A 39 -11.30 -8.89 -8.91
C ILE A 39 -10.22 -7.99 -9.51
N GLU A 40 -10.56 -7.17 -10.50
CA GLU A 40 -9.60 -6.23 -11.10
C GLU A 40 -9.09 -5.20 -10.09
N ILE A 41 -9.98 -4.70 -9.24
CA ILE A 41 -9.61 -3.79 -8.13
C ILE A 41 -8.65 -4.50 -7.17
N ALA A 42 -8.97 -5.73 -6.75
CA ALA A 42 -8.11 -6.51 -5.87
C ALA A 42 -6.75 -6.80 -6.50
N VAL A 43 -6.68 -7.11 -7.79
CA VAL A 43 -5.43 -7.35 -8.52
C VAL A 43 -4.59 -6.07 -8.59
N VAL A 44 -5.19 -4.93 -8.97
CA VAL A 44 -4.49 -3.64 -8.99
C VAL A 44 -3.92 -3.31 -7.62
N TYR A 45 -4.69 -3.57 -6.56
CA TYR A 45 -4.27 -3.31 -5.19
C TYR A 45 -3.12 -4.24 -4.74
N VAL A 46 -3.14 -5.52 -5.08
CA VAL A 46 -2.00 -6.42 -4.84
C VAL A 46 -0.75 -5.96 -5.61
N ILE A 47 -0.91 -5.53 -6.87
CA ILE A 47 0.19 -4.97 -7.66
C ILE A 47 0.74 -3.70 -7.02
N GLU A 48 -0.13 -2.83 -6.50
CA GLU A 48 0.27 -1.64 -5.75
C GLU A 48 1.12 -2.00 -4.53
N VAL A 49 0.68 -2.98 -3.72
CA VAL A 49 1.47 -3.48 -2.57
C VAL A 49 2.84 -3.97 -3.02
N VAL A 50 2.92 -4.73 -4.12
CA VAL A 50 4.19 -5.20 -4.69
C VAL A 50 5.09 -4.04 -5.11
N ILE A 51 4.56 -3.06 -5.84
CA ILE A 51 5.31 -1.89 -6.31
C ILE A 51 5.85 -1.09 -5.13
N ILE A 52 5.01 -0.80 -4.13
CA ILE A 52 5.41 -0.05 -2.95
C ILE A 52 6.50 -0.80 -2.18
N ASN A 53 6.30 -2.11 -1.94
CA ASN A 53 7.32 -2.92 -1.29
C ASN A 53 8.64 -2.89 -2.06
N PHE A 54 8.60 -3.12 -3.37
CA PHE A 54 9.80 -3.12 -4.20
C PHE A 54 10.54 -1.79 -4.15
N VAL A 55 9.81 -0.68 -4.36
CA VAL A 55 10.37 0.67 -4.39
C VAL A 55 10.97 1.05 -3.03
N PHE A 56 10.23 0.91 -1.93
CA PHE A 56 10.69 1.36 -0.62
C PHE A 56 11.68 0.42 0.05
N LEU A 57 11.60 -0.91 -0.19
CA LEU A 57 12.68 -1.81 0.23
C LEU A 57 13.98 -1.53 -0.52
N SER A 58 13.92 -1.10 -1.79
CA SER A 58 15.11 -0.63 -2.51
C SER A 58 15.70 0.63 -1.88
N VAL A 59 14.85 1.55 -1.41
CA VAL A 59 15.29 2.75 -0.65
C VAL A 59 15.98 2.38 0.67
N ALA A 60 15.44 1.38 1.38
CA ALA A 60 16.03 0.90 2.62
C ALA A 60 17.48 0.36 2.45
N LEU A 61 17.90 -0.01 1.24
CA LEU A 61 19.26 -0.48 0.99
C LEU A 61 20.33 0.62 1.08
N PHE A 62 19.96 1.89 0.88
CA PHE A 62 20.91 3.00 0.82
C PHE A 62 20.74 4.06 1.92
N THR A 63 19.85 3.83 2.89
CA THR A 63 19.68 4.67 4.07
C THR A 63 20.74 4.32 5.13
N PRO A 64 21.59 5.26 5.57
CA PRO A 64 22.77 4.95 6.37
C PRO A 64 22.53 4.94 7.87
N GLN A 65 21.46 5.55 8.39
CA GLN A 65 21.26 5.67 9.83
C GLN A 65 21.00 4.31 10.49
N SER A 66 21.31 4.21 11.78
CA SER A 66 21.02 3.03 12.59
C SER A 66 19.51 2.84 12.78
N VAL A 67 19.11 1.61 13.05
CA VAL A 67 17.75 1.30 13.52
C VAL A 67 17.81 1.18 15.04
N ASP A 68 17.07 2.02 15.75
CA ASP A 68 16.92 1.93 17.21
C ASP A 68 15.90 0.83 17.57
N ASP A 69 16.30 -0.45 17.46
CA ASP A 69 15.79 -1.56 18.29
C ASP A 69 16.59 -2.87 18.07
N ARG A 70 16.62 -3.72 19.12
CA ARG A 70 17.05 -5.13 19.30
C ARG A 70 18.33 -5.71 18.66
N ASP A 71 18.82 -5.24 17.52
CA ASP A 71 20.05 -5.74 16.85
C ASP A 71 21.22 -4.76 16.99
N GLY A 72 21.45 -4.28 18.22
CA GLY A 72 22.33 -3.14 18.49
C GLY A 72 23.79 -3.32 18.04
N ASP A 73 24.29 -4.54 17.96
CA ASP A 73 25.69 -4.82 17.57
C ASP A 73 25.98 -4.54 16.08
N VAL A 74 25.06 -4.90 15.18
CA VAL A 74 25.19 -4.66 13.72
C VAL A 74 25.10 -3.18 13.38
N TRP A 75 24.31 -2.41 14.13
CA TRP A 75 24.13 -0.97 13.91
C TRP A 75 25.24 -0.11 14.53
N ASN A 76 25.96 -0.64 15.52
CA ASN A 76 27.14 -0.01 16.13
C ASN A 76 28.39 -0.02 15.23
N THR A 77 28.41 -0.85 14.19
CA THR A 77 29.53 -0.93 13.25
C THR A 77 29.39 0.12 12.16
N LYS A 78 30.50 0.76 11.74
CA LYS A 78 30.47 1.71 10.63
C LYS A 78 29.92 1.02 9.36
N PRO A 79 28.94 1.63 8.68
CA PRO A 79 28.36 1.04 7.47
C PRO A 79 29.44 0.84 6.41
N THR A 80 29.52 -0.37 5.84
CA THR A 80 30.39 -0.68 4.70
C THR A 80 29.67 -0.33 3.40
N PRO A 81 30.07 0.75 2.68
CA PRO A 81 29.42 1.12 1.43
C PRO A 81 29.86 0.19 0.30
N LEU A 82 28.90 -0.41 -0.37
CA LEU A 82 29.06 -0.98 -1.70
C LEU A 82 28.52 0.07 -2.66
N GLN A 83 29.33 0.54 -3.59
CA GLN A 83 28.90 1.53 -4.58
C GLN A 83 28.82 0.84 -5.94
N PRO A 84 27.64 0.34 -6.36
CA PRO A 84 27.52 -0.42 -7.61
C PRO A 84 27.82 0.44 -8.84
N VAL A 85 27.40 1.71 -8.79
CA VAL A 85 27.58 2.72 -9.83
C VAL A 85 27.82 4.07 -9.13
N SER A 86 28.73 4.90 -9.65
CA SER A 86 29.09 6.19 -9.05
C SER A 86 27.93 7.20 -8.96
N GLN A 87 26.88 7.01 -9.76
CA GLN A 87 25.70 7.88 -9.82
C GLN A 87 24.57 7.46 -8.87
N LEU A 88 24.65 6.26 -8.29
CA LEU A 88 23.62 5.74 -7.39
C LEU A 88 24.05 5.90 -5.92
N PRO A 89 23.07 6.06 -4.99
CA PRO A 89 23.35 6.00 -3.57
C PRO A 89 24.10 4.71 -3.20
N PRO A 90 25.05 4.76 -2.26
CA PRO A 90 25.76 3.56 -1.81
C PRO A 90 24.80 2.60 -1.14
N ILE A 91 24.93 1.30 -1.45
CA ILE A 91 24.18 0.22 -0.81
C ILE A 91 24.98 -0.28 0.39
N TYR A 92 24.32 -0.52 1.52
CA TYR A 92 24.98 -1.02 2.73
C TYR A 92 24.70 -2.51 2.92
N TRP A 93 25.75 -3.32 3.09
CA TRP A 93 25.62 -4.77 3.26
C TRP A 93 24.74 -5.16 4.46
N ARG A 94 24.85 -4.42 5.57
CA ARG A 94 23.97 -4.62 6.74
C ARG A 94 22.49 -4.44 6.40
N ASN A 95 22.18 -3.48 5.51
CA ASN A 95 20.82 -3.23 5.06
C ASN A 95 20.32 -4.34 4.14
N VAL A 96 21.19 -4.95 3.31
CA VAL A 96 20.81 -6.10 2.47
C VAL A 96 20.28 -7.25 3.31
N LYS A 97 20.94 -7.59 4.42
CA LYS A 97 20.48 -8.66 5.34
C LYS A 97 19.14 -8.29 5.99
N PHE A 98 19.02 -7.04 6.46
CA PHE A 98 17.81 -6.52 7.09
C PHE A 98 16.61 -6.51 6.14
N VAL A 99 16.79 -5.94 4.94
CA VAL A 99 15.78 -5.88 3.87
C VAL A 99 15.45 -7.26 3.36
N GLY A 100 16.44 -8.14 3.19
CA GLY A 100 16.25 -9.50 2.70
C GLY A 100 15.28 -10.31 3.57
N HIS A 101 15.42 -10.23 4.90
CA HIS A 101 14.50 -10.92 5.81
C HIS A 101 13.05 -10.42 5.65
N LYS A 102 12.87 -9.11 5.49
CA LYS A 102 11.55 -8.50 5.29
C LYS A 102 10.96 -8.81 3.91
N ALA A 103 11.79 -8.81 2.86
CA ALA A 103 11.39 -9.17 1.52
C ALA A 103 10.88 -10.62 1.45
N VAL A 104 11.52 -11.56 2.16
CA VAL A 104 11.05 -12.96 2.26
C VAL A 104 9.65 -13.01 2.86
N PHE A 105 9.40 -12.30 3.95
CA PHE A 105 8.06 -12.23 4.54
C PHE A 105 7.04 -11.70 3.53
N THR A 106 7.34 -10.60 2.82
CA THR A 106 6.45 -10.03 1.81
C THR A 106 6.15 -11.03 0.69
N VAL A 107 7.18 -11.71 0.16
CA VAL A 107 7.02 -12.71 -0.89
C VAL A 107 6.17 -13.89 -0.44
N VAL A 108 6.41 -14.40 0.77
CA VAL A 108 5.61 -15.48 1.35
C VAL A 108 4.16 -15.04 1.56
N PHE A 109 3.96 -13.84 2.13
CA PHE A 109 2.64 -13.30 2.39
C PHE A 109 1.82 -13.11 1.11
N ILE A 110 2.40 -12.46 0.10
CA ILE A 110 1.75 -12.26 -1.20
C ILE A 110 1.51 -13.60 -1.90
N GLY A 111 2.45 -14.55 -1.81
CA GLY A 111 2.30 -15.89 -2.35
C GLY A 111 1.13 -16.66 -1.71
N VAL A 112 1.01 -16.60 -0.38
CA VAL A 112 -0.12 -17.21 0.36
C VAL A 112 -1.43 -16.53 -0.01
N PHE A 113 -1.45 -15.20 -0.12
CA PHE A 113 -2.64 -14.45 -0.54
C PHE A 113 -3.10 -14.86 -1.94
N ILE A 114 -2.21 -14.78 -2.94
CA ILE A 114 -2.53 -15.20 -4.32
C ILE A 114 -2.91 -16.68 -4.38
N GLY A 115 -2.25 -17.54 -3.61
CA GLY A 115 -2.56 -18.97 -3.52
C GLY A 115 -3.95 -19.25 -2.94
N GLY A 116 -4.32 -18.57 -1.85
CA GLY A 116 -5.64 -18.70 -1.22
C GLY A 116 -6.79 -18.20 -2.11
N PHE A 117 -6.54 -17.17 -2.90
CA PHE A 117 -7.51 -16.60 -3.84
C PHE A 117 -7.37 -17.12 -5.27
N ARG A 118 -6.55 -18.15 -5.51
CA ARG A 118 -6.18 -18.62 -6.86
C ARG A 118 -7.41 -18.89 -7.74
N ASN A 119 -8.38 -19.64 -7.25
CA ASN A 119 -9.57 -20.00 -8.02
C ASN A 119 -10.49 -18.81 -8.31
N ILE A 120 -10.39 -17.73 -7.55
CA ILE A 120 -11.18 -16.51 -7.77
C ILE A 120 -10.44 -15.61 -8.77
N VAL A 121 -9.14 -15.43 -8.56
CA VAL A 121 -8.28 -14.54 -9.35
C VAL A 121 -8.04 -15.10 -10.76
N PHE A 122 -7.62 -16.37 -10.87
CA PHE A 122 -7.21 -16.97 -12.15
C PHE A 122 -8.36 -17.58 -12.98
N SER A 123 -9.56 -17.70 -12.41
CA SER A 123 -10.76 -18.06 -13.19
C SER A 123 -11.41 -16.83 -13.86
N SER A 124 -10.90 -15.63 -13.58
CA SER A 124 -11.36 -14.41 -14.23
C SER A 124 -10.94 -14.38 -15.72
N PRO A 125 -11.83 -13.94 -16.64
CA PRO A 125 -11.48 -13.68 -18.04
C PRO A 125 -10.25 -12.77 -18.22
N TYR A 126 -9.92 -11.97 -17.19
CA TYR A 126 -8.74 -11.11 -17.10
C TYR A 126 -7.43 -11.78 -17.56
N PHE A 127 -7.15 -13.00 -17.10
CA PHE A 127 -5.89 -13.69 -17.44
C PHE A 127 -5.94 -14.38 -18.82
N ALA A 128 -7.13 -14.52 -19.41
CA ALA A 128 -7.31 -15.16 -20.71
C ALA A 128 -7.13 -14.19 -21.87
N SER A 129 -7.50 -12.91 -21.72
CA SER A 129 -7.46 -11.89 -22.77
C SER A 129 -6.27 -10.93 -22.69
N GLY A 130 -5.45 -11.01 -21.64
CA GLY A 130 -4.37 -10.06 -21.37
C GLY A 130 -4.84 -8.85 -20.54
N VAL A 131 -3.88 -8.11 -19.98
CA VAL A 131 -4.14 -6.99 -19.06
C VAL A 131 -4.84 -5.84 -19.79
N PRO A 132 -6.04 -5.40 -19.34
CA PRO A 132 -6.74 -4.25 -19.89
C PRO A 132 -5.90 -2.97 -19.87
N LEU A 133 -6.04 -2.12 -20.89
CA LEU A 133 -5.29 -0.86 -21.00
C LEU A 133 -5.54 0.07 -19.80
N SER A 134 -6.77 0.13 -19.28
CA SER A 134 -7.11 0.94 -18.10
C SER A 134 -6.32 0.50 -16.86
N ILE A 135 -6.13 -0.80 -16.67
CA ILE A 135 -5.33 -1.37 -15.58
C ILE A 135 -3.84 -1.07 -15.80
N GLY A 136 -3.35 -1.20 -17.04
CA GLY A 136 -1.98 -0.81 -17.38
C GLY A 136 -1.69 0.66 -17.07
N VAL A 137 -2.62 1.57 -17.40
CA VAL A 137 -2.54 3.00 -17.07
C VAL A 137 -2.57 3.21 -15.56
N ALA A 138 -3.41 2.50 -14.82
CA ALA A 138 -3.45 2.58 -13.36
C ALA A 138 -2.13 2.14 -12.72
N ILE A 139 -1.56 1.02 -13.18
CA ILE A 139 -0.26 0.52 -12.73
C ILE A 139 0.83 1.56 -13.03
N ALA A 140 0.86 2.13 -14.24
CA ALA A 140 1.81 3.18 -14.59
C ALA A 140 1.66 4.42 -13.69
N GLY A 141 0.42 4.84 -13.41
CA GLY A 141 0.11 5.91 -12.47
C GLY A 141 0.62 5.64 -11.06
N ILE A 142 0.41 4.42 -10.55
CA ILE A 142 0.94 3.98 -9.25
C ILE A 142 2.46 4.05 -9.24
N ILE A 143 3.14 3.50 -10.26
CA ILE A 143 4.61 3.54 -10.35
C ILE A 143 5.11 4.99 -10.31
N LEU A 144 4.55 5.87 -11.15
CA LEU A 144 4.95 7.28 -11.21
C LEU A 144 4.70 7.99 -9.87
N PHE A 145 3.57 7.71 -9.22
CA PHE A 145 3.24 8.27 -7.92
C PHE A 145 4.24 7.82 -6.84
N GLN A 146 4.57 6.52 -6.77
CA GLN A 146 5.53 6.02 -5.78
C GLN A 146 6.95 6.50 -6.04
N LEU A 147 7.36 6.61 -7.31
CA LEU A 147 8.66 7.18 -7.67
C LEU A 147 8.75 8.66 -7.28
N ARG A 148 7.68 9.44 -7.52
CA ARG A 148 7.60 10.83 -7.07
C ARG A 148 7.71 10.93 -5.54
N ARG A 149 7.03 10.05 -4.80
CA ARG A 149 7.09 10.00 -3.33
C ARG A 149 8.50 9.70 -2.84
N VAL A 150 9.19 8.73 -3.43
CA VAL A 150 10.59 8.45 -3.12
C VAL A 150 11.49 9.63 -3.42
N TRP A 151 11.31 10.24 -4.59
CA TRP A 151 12.07 11.42 -4.98
C TRP A 151 11.93 12.53 -3.94
N GLN A 152 10.68 12.88 -3.59
CA GLN A 152 10.39 13.96 -2.66
C GLN A 152 10.90 13.69 -1.24
N TYR A 153 10.71 12.48 -0.73
CA TYR A 153 10.97 12.20 0.69
C TYR A 153 12.42 11.75 0.97
N PHE A 154 13.02 11.00 0.04
CA PHE A 154 14.35 10.40 0.23
C PHE A 154 15.44 11.06 -0.60
N ILE A 155 15.14 11.56 -1.81
CA ILE A 155 16.19 12.03 -2.73
C ILE A 155 16.41 13.54 -2.66
N ILE A 156 15.34 14.34 -2.52
CA ILE A 156 15.44 15.79 -2.34
C ILE A 156 16.36 16.09 -1.15
N ASP A 157 17.30 17.02 -1.36
CA ASP A 157 18.31 17.46 -0.38
C ASP A 157 19.16 16.34 0.23
N GLN A 158 19.27 15.19 -0.45
CA GLN A 158 19.94 14.00 0.06
C GLN A 158 19.38 13.53 1.41
N SER A 159 18.08 13.76 1.64
CA SER A 159 17.34 13.41 2.86
C SER A 159 17.57 11.98 3.32
N TYR A 160 17.77 11.03 2.38
CA TYR A 160 18.10 9.63 2.68
C TYR A 160 19.28 9.47 3.64
N GLN A 161 20.25 10.40 3.68
CA GLN A 161 21.40 10.35 4.58
C GLN A 161 21.03 10.49 6.06
N ASN A 162 19.88 11.10 6.34
CA ASN A 162 19.36 11.32 7.69
C ASN A 162 18.25 10.34 8.06
N LYS A 163 17.99 9.34 7.22
CA LYS A 163 16.93 8.35 7.41
C LYS A 163 17.50 6.98 7.73
N SER A 164 16.75 6.21 8.52
CA SER A 164 17.04 4.83 8.85
C SER A 164 16.42 3.88 7.81
N PRO A 165 16.95 2.66 7.66
CA PRO A 165 16.29 1.61 6.89
C PRO A 165 14.89 1.27 7.40
N LEU A 166 14.64 1.48 8.70
CA LEU A 166 13.32 1.26 9.28
C LEU A 166 12.29 2.24 8.73
N ASP A 167 12.66 3.51 8.50
CA ASP A 167 11.75 4.53 7.96
C ASP A 167 11.22 4.11 6.58
N ALA A 168 12.11 3.70 5.69
CA ALA A 168 11.74 3.18 4.37
C ALA A 168 10.91 1.89 4.46
N VAL A 169 11.24 1.00 5.40
CA VAL A 169 10.47 -0.23 5.62
C VAL A 169 9.06 0.06 6.14
N GLN A 170 8.85 1.06 6.99
CA GLN A 170 7.51 1.42 7.45
C GLN A 170 6.60 1.76 6.26
N PHE A 171 7.11 2.54 5.28
CA PHE A 171 6.39 2.80 4.04
C PHE A 171 6.15 1.53 3.20
N ALA A 172 7.12 0.61 3.14
CA ALA A 172 6.97 -0.64 2.41
C ALA A 172 5.85 -1.53 2.99
N PHE A 173 5.65 -1.50 4.31
CA PHE A 173 4.71 -2.38 5.01
C PHE A 173 3.37 -1.73 5.34
N ALA A 174 3.22 -0.41 5.25
CA ALA A 174 1.93 0.27 5.43
C ALA A 174 0.82 -0.31 4.52
N PRO A 175 1.05 -0.56 3.22
CA PRO A 175 0.04 -1.19 2.35
C PRO A 175 -0.30 -2.64 2.73
N VAL A 176 0.65 -3.36 3.35
CA VAL A 176 0.40 -4.73 3.81
C VAL A 176 -0.56 -4.72 5.00
N ALA A 177 -0.39 -3.77 5.92
CA ALA A 177 -1.33 -3.57 7.02
C ALA A 177 -2.71 -3.16 6.48
N GLU A 178 -2.76 -2.20 5.55
CA GLU A 178 -4.00 -1.79 4.88
C GLU A 178 -4.71 -2.98 4.20
N LEU A 179 -3.98 -3.84 3.48
CA LEU A 179 -4.51 -5.05 2.86
C LEU A 179 -5.10 -6.01 3.91
N LEU A 180 -4.43 -6.21 5.04
CA LEU A 180 -4.95 -7.04 6.14
C LEU A 180 -6.23 -6.45 6.73
N PHE A 181 -6.26 -5.14 6.97
CA PHE A 181 -7.46 -4.45 7.46
C PHE A 181 -8.62 -4.59 6.46
N MET A 182 -8.37 -4.34 5.17
CA MET A 182 -9.38 -4.53 4.13
C MET A 182 -9.88 -5.97 4.09
N LEU A 183 -9.00 -6.97 4.18
CA LEU A 183 -9.39 -8.37 4.15
C LEU A 183 -10.30 -8.74 5.33
N PHE A 184 -9.88 -8.44 6.56
CA PHE A 184 -10.57 -8.91 7.76
C PHE A 184 -11.74 -8.03 8.20
N TYR A 185 -11.71 -6.73 7.92
CA TYR A 185 -12.75 -5.80 8.36
C TYR A 185 -13.72 -5.38 7.25
N VAL A 186 -13.37 -5.60 5.97
CA VAL A 186 -14.26 -5.28 4.85
C VAL A 186 -14.64 -6.54 4.10
N PHE A 187 -13.66 -7.21 3.48
CA PHE A 187 -13.94 -8.28 2.54
C PHE A 187 -14.68 -9.44 3.21
N VAL A 188 -14.16 -9.96 4.33
CA VAL A 188 -14.79 -11.09 5.04
C VAL A 188 -16.18 -10.71 5.59
N PRO A 189 -16.37 -9.61 6.34
CA PRO A 189 -17.68 -9.25 6.88
C PRO A 189 -18.71 -8.90 5.80
N VAL A 190 -18.32 -8.12 4.79
CA VAL A 190 -19.24 -7.73 3.70
C VAL A 190 -19.63 -8.97 2.88
N THR A 191 -18.69 -9.87 2.58
CA THR A 191 -19.01 -11.14 1.90
C THR A 191 -20.01 -11.95 2.71
N PHE A 192 -19.84 -12.05 4.03
CA PHE A 192 -20.78 -12.76 4.89
C PHE A 192 -22.19 -12.16 4.84
N VAL A 193 -22.30 -10.83 4.91
CA VAL A 193 -23.58 -10.11 4.80
C VAL A 193 -24.23 -10.31 3.43
N VAL A 194 -23.45 -10.17 2.35
CA VAL A 194 -23.93 -10.31 0.97
C VAL A 194 -24.42 -11.73 0.71
N VAL A 195 -23.64 -12.74 1.09
CA VAL A 195 -24.02 -14.16 0.94
C VAL A 195 -25.24 -14.49 1.80
N GLY A 196 -25.27 -14.01 3.05
CA GLY A 196 -26.43 -14.20 3.94
C GLY A 196 -27.70 -13.58 3.37
N ALA A 197 -27.62 -12.35 2.84
CA ALA A 197 -28.74 -11.67 2.19
C ALA A 197 -29.17 -12.36 0.89
N ALA A 198 -28.22 -12.89 0.11
CA ALA A 198 -28.54 -13.67 -1.09
C ALA A 198 -29.33 -14.93 -0.74
N ILE A 199 -28.96 -15.65 0.33
CA ILE A 199 -29.65 -16.86 0.78
C ILE A 199 -31.04 -16.53 1.35
N VAL A 200 -31.14 -15.50 2.20
CA VAL A 200 -32.37 -15.19 2.96
C VAL A 200 -33.37 -14.38 2.13
N MET A 201 -32.88 -13.40 1.35
CA MET A 201 -33.70 -12.40 0.67
C MET A 201 -33.64 -12.51 -0.86
N ASN A 202 -32.91 -13.50 -1.41
CA ASN A 202 -32.71 -13.68 -2.84
C ASN A 202 -32.16 -12.42 -3.55
N VAL A 203 -31.26 -11.71 -2.87
CA VAL A 203 -30.56 -10.54 -3.41
C VAL A 203 -29.65 -10.94 -4.55
N ASP A 204 -29.70 -10.18 -5.64
CA ASP A 204 -28.78 -10.32 -6.75
C ASP A 204 -27.36 -9.84 -6.36
N VAL A 205 -26.47 -10.81 -6.14
CA VAL A 205 -25.06 -10.60 -5.78
C VAL A 205 -24.21 -10.03 -6.91
N THR A 206 -24.73 -10.01 -8.14
CA THR A 206 -24.03 -9.47 -9.32
C THR A 206 -24.33 -7.99 -9.57
N SER A 207 -25.24 -7.39 -8.79
CA SER A 207 -25.59 -5.99 -8.91
C SER A 207 -24.42 -5.06 -8.58
N ARG A 208 -24.28 -3.95 -9.33
CA ARG A 208 -23.29 -2.89 -9.04
C ARG A 208 -23.44 -2.29 -7.65
N LEU A 209 -24.65 -2.32 -7.08
CA LEU A 209 -24.88 -1.84 -5.71
C LEU A 209 -24.12 -2.68 -4.68
N VAL A 210 -23.89 -3.97 -4.96
CA VAL A 210 -23.09 -4.84 -4.09
C VAL A 210 -21.62 -4.42 -4.09
N LEU A 211 -21.08 -3.91 -5.21
CA LEU A 211 -19.72 -3.37 -5.25
C LEU A 211 -19.56 -2.18 -4.31
N LEU A 212 -20.57 -1.31 -4.20
CA LEU A 212 -20.52 -0.17 -3.28
C LEU A 212 -20.40 -0.61 -1.81
N LEU A 213 -20.95 -1.77 -1.44
CA LEU A 213 -20.80 -2.32 -0.09
C LEU A 213 -19.35 -2.70 0.24
N TYR A 214 -18.53 -2.98 -0.76
CA TYR A 214 -17.08 -3.19 -0.59
C TYR A 214 -16.29 -1.88 -0.70
N LEU A 215 -16.63 -1.04 -1.69
CA LEU A 215 -15.85 0.16 -2.01
C LEU A 215 -15.95 1.24 -0.95
N VAL A 216 -17.14 1.46 -0.37
CA VAL A 216 -17.33 2.50 0.64
C VAL A 216 -16.49 2.21 1.89
N PRO A 217 -16.53 1.01 2.49
CA PRO A 217 -15.67 0.69 3.64
C PRO A 217 -14.18 0.60 3.28
N MET A 218 -13.82 0.09 2.10
CA MET A 218 -12.41 0.07 1.64
C MET A 218 -11.84 1.50 1.60
N GLY A 219 -12.59 2.41 0.99
CA GLY A 219 -12.22 3.81 0.91
C GLY A 219 -12.08 4.50 2.27
N ALA A 220 -12.97 4.17 3.21
CA ALA A 220 -12.90 4.67 4.58
C ALA A 220 -11.65 4.18 5.32
N ILE A 221 -11.30 2.89 5.21
CA ILE A 221 -10.06 2.35 5.80
C ILE A 221 -8.83 3.04 5.21
N ARG A 222 -8.80 3.22 3.89
CA ARG A 222 -7.69 3.86 3.20
C ARG A 222 -7.50 5.32 3.63
N ALA A 223 -8.60 6.07 3.74
CA ALA A 223 -8.55 7.45 4.23
C ALA A 223 -8.13 7.53 5.70
N TRP A 224 -8.64 6.62 6.54
CA TRP A 224 -8.29 6.55 7.96
C TRP A 224 -6.82 6.21 8.18
N ILE A 225 -6.29 5.20 7.50
CA ILE A 225 -4.87 4.84 7.58
C ILE A 225 -4.00 5.97 7.05
N GLY A 226 -4.42 6.64 5.97
CA GLY A 226 -3.73 7.84 5.46
C GLY A 226 -3.63 8.95 6.51
N SER A 227 -4.71 9.21 7.26
CA SER A 227 -4.71 10.23 8.34
C SER A 227 -3.86 9.86 9.57
N LEU A 228 -3.48 8.58 9.71
CA LEU A 228 -2.64 8.10 10.81
C LEU A 228 -1.16 8.05 10.44
N ASP A 229 -0.78 8.41 9.21
CA ASP A 229 0.60 8.46 8.77
C ASP A 229 1.15 9.88 9.02
N PRO A 230 1.81 10.14 10.17
CA PRO A 230 2.39 11.46 10.49
C PRO A 230 3.48 11.90 9.49
N GLN A 231 3.89 11.02 8.57
CA GLN A 231 4.83 11.33 7.49
C GLN A 231 4.13 11.74 6.19
N THR A 232 2.79 11.76 6.17
CA THR A 232 2.00 12.36 5.09
C THR A 232 1.64 13.82 5.33
N ASP A 233 1.71 14.31 6.57
CA ASP A 233 1.52 15.74 6.88
C ASP A 233 2.64 16.61 6.27
N ASP A 234 3.84 16.05 6.11
CA ASP A 234 4.94 16.71 5.39
C ASP A 234 4.74 16.72 3.85
N LEU A 235 3.74 16.02 3.33
CA LEU A 235 3.36 16.01 1.91
C LEU A 235 2.39 17.14 1.55
N GLU A 236 2.03 18.00 2.52
CA GLU A 236 1.38 19.28 2.26
C GLU A 236 2.29 20.19 1.44
N ILE A 237 2.15 20.06 0.12
CA ILE A 237 1.94 21.19 -0.77
C ILE A 237 2.87 22.39 -0.51
N ARG A 238 4.14 22.25 -0.90
CA ARG A 238 4.84 23.38 -1.53
C ARG A 238 4.52 23.37 -3.01
N PHE A 239 3.36 23.93 -3.38
CA PHE A 239 3.22 24.50 -4.73
C PHE A 239 4.16 25.71 -4.77
N GLY A 240 5.34 25.49 -5.35
CA GLY A 240 6.08 26.56 -6.03
C GLY A 240 5.49 26.75 -7.41
#